data_AF-A0A3N9UEY8-F1
#
_entry.id   AF-A0A3N9UEY8-F1
#
_cell.length_a   1.000
_cell.length_b   1.000
_cell.length_c   1.000
_cell.angle_alpha   90.00
_cell.angle_beta   90.00
_cell.angle_gamma   90.00
#
_symmetry.space_group_name_H-M   'P 1'
#
loop_
_entity.id
_entity.type
_entity.pdbx_description
1 polymer ?
#
loop_
_entity_poly.entity_id
_entity_poly.type
_entity_poly.pdbx_seq_one_letter_code
_entity_poly.pdbx_strand_id
1 'polypeptide(L)'
;MIYAPAALASLKDILRWTLSEFGEARAERYTAQLVHRLESLAAGHPPHPRPCSTLSSTVGHESHLRYFREGRHYLILRETDETLELVEVFHERMNVDAWLRALSR
;
A
#
# COMPACT_ATOMS: atom_id res chain seq x y z
N MET A 1 12.20 3.52 5.25
CA MET A 1 11.08 3.54 4.29
C MET A 1 10.80 4.98 3.89
N ILE A 2 10.54 5.20 2.60
CA ILE A 2 10.12 6.49 2.04
C ILE A 2 8.65 6.41 1.64
N TYR A 3 7.92 7.52 1.71
CA TYR A 3 6.52 7.60 1.30
C TYR A 3 6.39 8.50 0.08
N ALA A 4 5.87 7.97 -1.02
CA ALA A 4 5.53 8.77 -2.19
C ALA A 4 4.39 9.76 -1.86
N PRO A 5 4.33 10.93 -2.51
CA PRO A 5 3.25 11.90 -2.28
C PRO A 5 1.84 11.31 -2.49
N ALA A 6 1.69 10.41 -3.46
CA ALA A 6 0.42 9.74 -3.74
C ALA A 6 -0.01 8.83 -2.58
N ALA A 7 0.90 8.00 -2.07
CA ALA A 7 0.66 7.19 -0.87
C ALA A 7 0.23 8.04 0.35
N LEU A 8 0.90 9.17 0.59
CA LEU A 8 0.52 10.06 1.70
C LEU A 8 -0.88 10.66 1.53
N ALA A 9 -1.27 11.00 0.29
CA ALA A 9 -2.61 11.50 -0.01
C ALA A 9 -3.67 10.41 0.25
N SER A 10 -3.45 9.21 -0.29
CA SER A 10 -4.35 8.06 -0.12
C SER A 10 -4.51 7.66 1.35
N LEU A 11 -3.42 7.65 2.13
CA LEU A 11 -3.46 7.40 3.57
C LEU A 11 -4.34 8.41 4.30
N LYS A 12 -4.21 9.71 3.98
CA LYS A 12 -5.04 10.77 4.57
C LYS A 12 -6.51 10.63 4.18
N ASP A 13 -6.79 10.26 2.94
CA ASP A 13 -8.17 10.08 2.46
C ASP A 13 -8.84 8.87 3.11
N ILE A 14 -8.13 7.75 3.23
CA ILE A 14 -8.62 6.57 3.93
C ILE A 14 -8.87 6.88 5.41
N LEU A 15 -7.96 7.62 6.07
CA LEU A 15 -8.15 8.02 7.46
C LEU A 15 -9.38 8.93 7.62
N ARG A 16 -9.54 9.92 6.75
CA ARG A 16 -10.69 10.85 6.78
C ARG A 16 -12.01 10.09 6.61
N TRP A 17 -12.07 9.18 5.64
CA TRP A 17 -13.25 8.34 5.44
C TRP A 17 -13.51 7.42 6.63
N THR A 18 -12.47 6.79 7.17
CA THR A 18 -12.59 5.89 8.34
C THR A 18 -13.12 6.64 9.57
N LEU A 19 -12.63 7.87 9.81
CA LEU A 19 -13.12 8.73 10.88
C LEU A 19 -14.59 9.10 10.68
N SER A 20 -14.96 9.48 9.46
CA SER A 20 -16.34 9.85 9.11
C SER A 20 -17.32 8.69 9.30
N GLU A 21 -16.98 7.50 8.81
CA GLU A 21 -17.90 6.35 8.80
C GLU A 21 -17.96 5.59 10.12
N PHE A 22 -16.86 5.56 10.87
CA PHE A 22 -16.73 4.68 12.03
C PHE A 22 -16.35 5.36 13.33
N GLY A 23 -16.07 6.66 13.30
CA GLY A 23 -15.65 7.43 14.46
C GLY A 23 -14.19 7.21 14.87
N GLU A 24 -13.77 8.00 15.85
CA GLU A 24 -12.38 8.19 16.27
C GLU A 24 -11.70 6.91 16.76
N ALA A 25 -12.34 6.17 17.68
CA ALA A 25 -11.77 4.96 18.25
C ALA A 25 -11.42 3.88 17.19
N ARG A 26 -12.17 3.83 16.08
CA ARG A 26 -11.87 2.89 14.99
C ARG A 26 -10.80 3.44 14.06
N ALA A 27 -10.79 4.74 13.81
CA ALA A 27 -9.76 5.42 13.04
C ALA A 27 -8.37 5.31 13.70
N GLU A 28 -8.28 5.44 15.02
CA GLU A 28 -7.05 5.27 15.79
C GLU A 28 -6.49 3.84 15.65
N ARG A 29 -7.33 2.83 15.90
CA ARG A 29 -6.93 1.42 15.79
C ARG A 29 -6.48 1.06 14.38
N TYR A 30 -7.23 1.55 13.38
CA TYR A 30 -6.87 1.38 11.98
C TYR A 30 -5.49 1.98 11.67
N THR A 31 -5.25 3.22 12.10
CA THR A 31 -3.98 3.92 11.89
C THR A 31 -2.84 3.20 12.57
N ALA A 32 -3.00 2.79 13.84
CA ALA A 32 -1.98 2.08 14.59
C ALA A 32 -1.60 0.75 13.93
N GLN A 33 -2.58 -0.01 13.45
CA GLN A 33 -2.33 -1.26 12.71
C GLN A 33 -1.53 -1.01 11.43
N LEU A 34 -1.88 0.04 10.69
CA LEU A 34 -1.22 0.38 9.44
C LEU A 34 0.22 0.87 9.65
N VAL A 35 0.44 1.74 10.64
CA VAL A 35 1.77 2.23 11.04
C VAL A 35 2.65 1.06 11.47
N HIS A 36 2.17 0.21 12.37
CA HIS A 36 2.91 -0.96 12.84
C HIS A 36 3.32 -1.88 11.68
N ARG A 37 2.43 -2.05 10.69
CA ARG A 37 2.76 -2.82 9.48
C ARG A 37 3.86 -2.16 8.66
N LEU A 38 3.77 -0.86 8.41
CA LEU A 38 4.75 -0.11 7.63
C LEU A 38 6.12 -0.12 8.31
N GLU A 39 6.17 0.00 9.63
CA GLU A 39 7.39 -0.11 10.43
C GLU A 39 8.01 -1.51 10.34
N SER A 40 7.18 -2.56 10.45
CA SER A 40 7.64 -3.95 10.30
C SER A 40 8.24 -4.20 8.91
N LEU A 41 7.59 -3.69 7.86
CA LEU A 41 8.09 -3.77 6.49
C LEU A 41 9.39 -2.97 6.31
N ALA A 42 9.48 -1.79 6.91
CA ALA A 42 10.69 -0.96 6.88
C ALA A 42 11.88 -1.61 7.58
N ALA A 43 11.61 -2.40 8.63
CA ALA A 43 12.61 -3.19 9.36
C ALA A 43 12.96 -4.53 8.67
N GLY A 44 12.32 -4.86 7.54
CA GLY A 44 12.53 -6.13 6.83
C GLY A 44 11.95 -7.34 7.55
N HIS A 45 11.09 -7.14 8.54
CA HIS A 45 10.45 -8.24 9.26
C HIS A 45 9.40 -8.95 8.38
N PRO A 46 9.26 -10.27 8.52
CA PRO A 46 8.21 -11.01 7.83
C PRO A 46 6.82 -10.56 8.30
N PRO A 47 5.78 -10.83 7.49
CA PRO A 47 5.80 -11.35 6.12
C PRO A 47 6.35 -10.37 5.07
N HIS A 48 7.07 -10.92 4.07
CA HIS A 48 7.64 -10.15 2.98
C HIS A 48 6.60 -9.79 1.90
N PRO A 49 6.75 -8.64 1.21
CA PRO A 49 5.89 -8.23 0.11
C PRO A 49 5.91 -9.22 -1.08
N ARG A 50 4.76 -9.39 -1.72
CA ARG A 50 4.59 -10.28 -2.90
C ARG A 50 4.70 -9.50 -4.21
N PRO A 51 5.15 -10.11 -5.31
CA PRO A 51 5.20 -9.42 -6.62
C PRO A 51 3.81 -8.94 -7.08
N CYS A 52 3.71 -7.69 -7.57
CA CYS A 52 2.47 -7.14 -8.13
C CYS A 52 2.00 -7.85 -9.40
N SER A 53 2.88 -8.61 -10.07
CA SER A 53 2.51 -9.50 -11.18
C SER A 53 1.47 -10.57 -10.80
N THR A 54 1.23 -10.81 -9.51
CA THR A 54 0.15 -11.70 -9.05
C THR A 54 -1.22 -11.01 -8.98
N LEU A 55 -1.28 -9.68 -9.09
CA LEU A 55 -2.52 -8.88 -9.06
C LEU A 55 -3.00 -8.48 -10.46
N SER A 56 -2.13 -8.52 -11.46
CA SER A 56 -2.40 -8.11 -12.85
C SER A 56 -2.02 -9.24 -13.79
N SER A 57 -2.88 -9.55 -14.76
CA SER A 57 -2.60 -10.56 -15.79
C SER A 57 -1.61 -10.08 -16.85
N THR A 58 -1.19 -8.82 -16.78
CA THR A 58 -0.27 -8.17 -17.73
C THR A 58 1.14 -8.18 -17.15
N VAL A 59 2.05 -8.91 -17.79
CA VAL A 59 3.45 -9.01 -17.35
C VAL A 59 4.26 -7.96 -18.10
N GLY A 60 4.91 -7.03 -17.40
CA GLY A 60 5.74 -6.02 -18.06
C GLY A 60 6.45 -5.05 -17.11
N HIS A 61 5.75 -4.00 -16.66
CA HIS A 61 6.40 -2.88 -15.97
C HIS A 61 6.30 -2.93 -14.43
N GLU A 62 5.37 -3.69 -13.86
CA GLU A 62 5.27 -3.89 -12.40
C GLU A 62 6.27 -4.91 -11.80
N SER A 63 7.30 -5.34 -12.54
CA SER A 63 8.28 -6.34 -12.06
C SER A 63 9.06 -5.87 -10.82
N HIS A 64 9.26 -4.57 -10.69
CA HIS A 64 9.92 -3.93 -9.54
C HIS A 64 8.94 -3.53 -8.42
N LEU A 65 7.63 -3.71 -8.65
CA LEU A 65 6.60 -3.41 -7.67
C LEU A 65 6.22 -4.67 -6.90
N ARG A 66 6.16 -4.52 -5.59
CA ARG A 66 5.62 -5.52 -4.67
C ARG A 66 4.40 -4.96 -3.98
N TYR A 67 3.61 -5.83 -3.37
CA TYR A 67 2.51 -5.42 -2.53
C TYR A 67 2.46 -6.22 -1.24
N PHE A 68 1.92 -5.56 -0.23
CA PHE A 68 1.50 -6.20 1.01
C PHE A 68 -0.01 -6.00 1.21
N ARG A 69 -0.71 -7.03 1.69
CA ARG A 69 -2.15 -6.92 2.01
C ARG A 69 -2.34 -6.88 3.52
N GLU A 70 -2.79 -5.75 4.05
CA GLU A 70 -3.12 -5.56 5.47
C GLU A 70 -4.63 -5.35 5.60
N GLY A 71 -5.33 -6.38 6.07
CA GLY A 71 -6.79 -6.40 6.07
C GLY A 71 -7.37 -6.19 4.67
N ARG A 72 -8.03 -5.04 4.46
CA ARG A 72 -8.67 -4.63 3.20
C ARG A 72 -7.82 -3.68 2.36
N HIS A 73 -6.57 -3.44 2.73
CA HIS A 73 -5.70 -2.49 2.05
C HIS A 73 -4.56 -3.19 1.33
N TYR A 74 -4.22 -2.67 0.15
CA TYR A 74 -3.05 -3.03 -0.62
C TYR A 74 -2.01 -1.91 -0.47
N LEU A 75 -0.86 -2.24 0.07
CA LEU A 75 0.30 -1.37 0.17
C LEU A 75 1.21 -1.68 -1.01
N ILE A 76 1.29 -0.78 -1.98
CA ILE A 76 2.17 -0.93 -3.13
C ILE A 76 3.54 -0.38 -2.78
N LEU A 77 4.55 -1.23 -2.93
CA LEU A 77 5.91 -1.01 -2.47
C LEU A 77 6.86 -1.13 -3.65
N ARG A 78 7.88 -0.28 -3.67
CA ARG A 78 9.02 -0.39 -4.57
C ARG A 78 10.26 -0.62 -3.73
N GLU A 79 10.96 -1.72 -4.01
CA GLU A 79 12.31 -1.90 -3.47
C GLU A 79 13.28 -1.04 -4.27
N THR A 80 14.10 -0.28 -3.54
CA THR A 80 15.28 0.40 -4.07
C THR A 80 16.51 -0.22 -3.43
N ASP A 81 17.70 0.12 -3.92
CA ASP A 81 18.95 -0.44 -3.40
C ASP A 81 19.18 -0.12 -1.91
N GLU A 82 18.56 0.95 -1.40
CA GLU A 82 18.83 1.49 -0.06
C GLU A 82 17.62 1.40 0.88
N THR A 83 16.39 1.37 0.34
CA THR A 83 15.18 1.41 1.16
C THR A 83 13.94 0.87 0.46
N LEU A 84 12.89 0.64 1.25
CA LEU A 84 11.55 0.37 0.74
C LEU A 84 10.79 1.68 0.57
N GLU A 85 10.16 1.88 -0.58
CA GLU A 85 9.29 3.02 -0.82
C GLU A 85 7.83 2.56 -0.87
N LEU A 86 6.95 3.22 -0.12
CA LEU A 86 5.51 3.09 -0.27
C LEU A 86 5.04 3.99 -1.40
N VAL A 87 4.73 3.38 -2.54
CA VAL A 87 4.31 4.06 -3.77
C VAL A 87 2.85 4.49 -3.69
N GLU A 88 1.99 3.59 -3.21
CA GLU A 88 0.54 3.84 -3.15
C GLU A 88 -0.16 2.95 -2.12
N VAL A 89 -1.33 3.39 -1.64
CA VAL A 89 -2.22 2.61 -0.76
C VAL A 89 -3.62 2.55 -1.35
N PHE A 90 -4.11 1.34 -1.58
CA PHE A 90 -5.47 1.11 -2.09
C PHE A 90 -6.34 0.41 -1.07
N HIS A 91 -7.63 0.79 -1.01
CA HIS A 91 -8.65 -0.09 -0.43
C HIS A 91 -9.04 -1.17 -1.44
N GLU A 92 -9.47 -2.35 -1.00
CA GLU A 92 -9.85 -3.50 -1.86
C GLU A 92 -11.00 -3.24 -2.84
N ARG A 93 -11.70 -2.10 -2.67
CA ARG A 93 -12.79 -1.67 -3.56
C ARG A 93 -12.27 -0.88 -4.75
N MET A 94 -11.00 -0.48 -4.73
CA MET A 94 -10.35 0.24 -5.82
C MET A 94 -9.81 -0.76 -6.85
N ASN A 95 -9.75 -0.33 -8.10
CA ASN A 95 -9.25 -1.17 -9.19
C ASN A 95 -7.72 -1.07 -9.30
N VAL A 96 -7.02 -1.81 -8.44
CA VAL A 96 -5.54 -1.86 -8.40
C VAL A 96 -4.95 -2.32 -9.74
N ASP A 97 -5.59 -3.29 -10.38
CA ASP A 97 -5.18 -3.85 -11.67
C ASP A 97 -5.25 -2.80 -12.80
N ALA A 98 -6.29 -1.96 -12.83
CA ALA A 98 -6.36 -0.83 -13.76
C ALA A 98 -5.24 0.21 -13.52
N TRP A 99 -4.90 0.47 -12.26
CA TRP A 99 -3.79 1.38 -11.93
C TRP A 99 -2.43 0.81 -12.35
N LEU A 100 -2.16 -0.48 -12.08
CA LEU A 100 -0.94 -1.16 -12.51
C LEU A 100 -0.77 -1.10 -14.04
N ARG A 101 -1.83 -1.37 -14.79
CA ARG A 101 -1.81 -1.25 -16.26
C ARG A 101 -1.52 0.16 -16.77
N ALA A 102 -1.92 1.19 -16.04
CA ALA A 102 -1.66 2.58 -16.43
C ALA A 102 -0.18 2.97 -16.28
N LEU A 103 0.56 2.31 -15.39
CA LEU A 103 2.01 2.50 -15.22
C LEU A 103 2.84 1.80 -16.30
N SER A 104 2.24 0.86 -17.03
CA SER A 104 2.90 0.10 -18.11
C SER A 104 2.91 0.81 -19.46
N ARG A 105 2.48 2.09 -19.52
CA ARG A 105 2.43 2.93 -20.73
C ARG A 105 3.47 4.05 -20.66
#